data_AF-A0A354BPI4-F1
#
_entry.id   AF-A0A354BPI4-F1
#
_cell.length_a   1.000
_cell.length_b   1.000
_cell.length_c   1.000
_cell.angle_alpha   90.00
_cell.angle_beta   90.00
_cell.angle_gamma   90.00
#
_symmetry.space_group_name_H-M   'P 1'
#
loop_
_entity.id
_entity.type
_entity.pdbx_description
1 polymer ?
#
loop_
_entity_poly.entity_id
_entity_poly.type
_entity_poly.pdbx_seq_one_letter_code
_entity_poly.pdbx_strand_id
1 'polypeptide(L)' 'GGLTLLPGDKLLLIGGKAADGADRSDSDYAVLKLTANGTRDNTFGTNGLVTLDIGKGNDNPRTALVQPD' A
#
# COMPACT_ATOMS: atom_id res chain seq x y z
N GLY A 1 4.53 4.80 -7.42
CA GLY A 1 3.27 4.36 -6.80
C GLY A 1 2.28 3.98 -7.88
N GLY A 2 1.36 3.07 -7.58
CA GLY A 2 0.30 2.61 -8.49
C GLY A 2 -1.08 2.67 -7.84
N LEU A 3 -2.13 2.74 -8.67
CA LEU A 3 -3.54 2.76 -8.25
C LEU A 3 -4.30 1.69 -9.00
N THR A 4 -5.11 0.91 -8.28
CA THR A 4 -5.99 -0.11 -8.86
C THR A 4 -7.41 0.06 -8.33
N LEU A 5 -8.39 -0.05 -9.23
CA LEU A 5 -9.81 -0.12 -8.87
C LEU A 5 -10.15 -1.57 -8.48
N LEU A 6 -10.80 -1.74 -7.33
CA LEU A 6 -11.32 -3.00 -6.84
C LEU A 6 -12.84 -3.07 -7.06
N PRO A 7 -13.43 -4.28 -7.16
CA PRO A 7 -14.87 -4.45 -7.14
C PRO A 7 -15.52 -3.77 -5.93
N GLY A 8 -16.71 -3.19 -6.12
CA GLY A 8 -17.44 -2.48 -5.08
C GLY A 8 -16.87 -1.09 -4.75
N ASP A 9 -16.35 -0.39 -5.77
CA ASP A 9 -15.82 0.98 -5.68
C ASP A 9 -14.70 1.17 -4.67
N LYS A 10 -13.88 0.15 -4.44
CA LYS A 10 -12.73 0.25 -3.53
C LYS A 10 -11.47 0.61 -4.32
N LEU A 11 -10.53 1.29 -3.68
CA LEU A 11 -9.25 1.63 -4.29
C LEU A 11 -8.11 0.97 -3.53
N LEU A 12 -7.14 0.45 -4.28
CA LEU A 12 -5.88 -0.02 -3.73
C LEU A 12 -4.76 0.90 -4.20
N LEU A 13 -4.05 1.52 -3.25
CA LEU A 13 -2.92 2.38 -3.52
C LEU A 13 -1.65 1.65 -3.08
N ILE A 14 -0.64 1.64 -3.94
CA ILE A 14 0.70 1.17 -3.59
C ILE A 14 1.69 2.32 -3.70
N GLY A 15 2.44 2.57 -2.63
CA GLY A 15 3.43 3.64 -2.57
C GLY A 15 4.62 3.26 -1.71
N GLY A 16 5.70 4.04 -1.83
CA GLY A 16 6.78 4.01 -0.85
C GLY A 16 6.31 4.67 0.44
N LYS A 17 6.65 4.08 1.58
CA LYS A 17 6.47 4.62 2.92
C LYS A 17 7.86 4.79 3.52
N ALA A 18 8.11 5.90 4.21
CA ALA A 18 9.33 6.02 5.00
C ALA A 18 9.37 4.88 6.02
N ALA A 19 10.50 4.18 6.11
CA ALA A 19 10.63 3.09 7.06
C ALA A 19 10.52 3.60 8.50
N ASP A 20 9.89 2.80 9.37
CA ASP A 20 9.74 3.18 10.77
C ASP A 20 11.08 2.98 11.50
N GLY A 21 11.68 4.06 12.02
CA GLY A 21 12.92 4.05 12.79
C GLY A 21 13.92 5.10 12.34
N ALA A 22 14.55 5.81 13.29
CA ALA A 22 15.44 6.94 13.01
C ALA A 22 16.70 6.56 12.20
N ASP A 23 17.09 5.29 12.22
CA ASP A 23 18.32 4.79 11.60
C ASP A 23 18.10 4.07 10.26
N ARG A 24 16.88 4.14 9.70
CA ARG A 24 16.55 3.54 8.40
C ARG A 24 16.62 4.58 7.29
N SER A 25 17.36 4.25 6.23
CA SER A 25 17.47 5.06 5.00
C SER A 25 16.77 4.42 3.81
N ASP A 26 16.13 3.26 4.02
CA ASP A 26 15.30 2.55 3.05
C ASP A 26 13.83 2.98 3.14
N SER A 27 13.07 2.66 2.08
CA SER A 27 11.63 2.87 2.02
C SER A 27 10.91 1.53 2.05
N ASP A 28 9.87 1.43 2.87
CA ASP A 28 8.97 0.28 2.87
C ASP A 28 7.93 0.44 1.75
N TYR A 29 7.27 -0.66 1.39
CA TYR A 29 6.09 -0.63 0.54
C TYR A 29 4.84 -0.55 1.39
N ALA A 30 3.90 0.30 1.02
CA ALA A 30 2.61 0.41 1.67
C ALA A 30 1.49 0.12 0.67
N VAL A 31 0.52 -0.68 1.10
CA VAL A 31 -0.75 -0.93 0.42
C VAL A 31 -1.87 -0.34 1.27
N LEU A 32 -2.52 0.70 0.75
CA LEU A 32 -3.65 1.35 1.40
C LEU A 32 -4.94 1.00 0.66
N LYS A 33 -5.95 0.54 1.40
CA LYS A 33 -7.29 0.31 0.86
C LYS A 33 -8.21 1.45 1.25
N LEU A 34 -8.87 2.04 0.26
CA LEU A 34 -9.89 3.07 0.46
C LEU A 34 -11.27 2.54 0.09
N THR A 35 -12.29 3.10 0.75
CA THR A 35 -13.69 2.99 0.36
C THR A 35 -13.98 3.88 -0.86
N ALA A 36 -15.17 3.73 -1.45
CA ALA A 36 -15.67 4.58 -2.53
C ALA A 36 -15.63 6.08 -2.21
N ASN A 37 -15.79 6.41 -0.92
CA ASN A 37 -15.81 7.78 -0.43
C ASN A 37 -14.40 8.32 -0.12
N GLY A 38 -13.34 7.59 -0.46
CA GLY A 38 -11.95 7.99 -0.24
C GLY A 38 -11.47 7.86 1.21
N THR A 39 -12.28 7.29 2.12
CA THR A 39 -11.87 7.00 3.50
C THR A 39 -11.16 5.65 3.59
N ARG A 40 -10.32 5.44 4.60
CA ARG A 40 -9.61 4.16 4.79
C ARG A 40 -10.61 3.03 5.09
N ASP A 41 -10.47 1.90 4.40
CA ASP A 41 -11.23 0.68 4.67
C ASP A 41 -10.57 -0.08 5.84
N ASN A 42 -11.05 0.17 7.06
CA ASN A 42 -10.49 -0.43 8.28
C ASN A 42 -10.62 -1.96 8.37
N THR A 43 -11.31 -2.61 7.42
CA THR A 43 -11.40 -4.07 7.35
C THR A 43 -10.18 -4.72 6.69
N PHE A 44 -9.25 -3.91 6.17
CA PHE A 44 -8.04 -4.38 5.50
C PHE A 44 -6.78 -4.06 6.31
N GLY A 45 -5.96 -5.08 6.58
CA GLY A 45 -4.71 -4.91 7.34
C GLY A 45 -4.94 -4.24 8.70
N THR A 46 -4.01 -3.36 9.10
CA THR A 46 -4.12 -2.56 10.31
C THR A 46 -4.57 -1.14 9.93
N ASN A 47 -5.80 -0.76 10.31
CA ASN A 47 -6.38 0.56 9.99
C ASN A 47 -6.38 0.90 8.48
N GLY A 48 -6.65 -0.09 7.63
CA GLY A 48 -6.69 0.05 6.17
C GLY A 48 -5.34 -0.03 5.47
N LEU A 49 -4.26 -0.31 6.21
CA LEU A 49 -2.88 -0.30 5.73
C LEU A 49 -2.20 -1.66 5.93
N VAL A 50 -1.51 -2.12 4.90
CA VAL A 50 -0.50 -3.18 5.00
C VAL A 50 0.84 -2.58 4.60
N THR A 51 1.87 -2.79 5.41
CA THR A 51 3.25 -2.40 5.09
C THR A 51 4.04 -3.66 4.81
N LEU A 52 4.84 -3.66 3.75
CA LEU A 52 5.66 -4.78 3.33
C LEU A 52 7.10 -4.30 3.19
N ASP A 53 7.97 -4.87 4.01
CA ASP A 53 9.41 -4.65 3.97
C ASP A 53 10.01 -5.61 2.94
N ILE A 54 10.05 -5.18 1.66
CA ILE A 54 10.69 -5.97 0.59
C ILE A 54 12.10 -5.45 0.35
N GLY A 55 13.05 -5.99 1.11
CA GLY A 55 14.48 -5.86 0.84
C GLY A 55 15.07 -4.47 1.14
N LYS A 56 16.38 -4.44 1.39
CA LYS A 56 17.14 -3.20 1.61
C LYS A 56 17.56 -2.62 0.27
N GLY A 57 16.65 -1.91 -0.40
CA GLY A 57 16.93 -1.25 -1.67
C GLY A 57 15.92 -0.15 -1.96
N ASN A 58 16.38 0.96 -2.55
CA ASN A 58 15.54 2.06 -3.02
C ASN A 58 14.77 1.65 -4.28
N ASP A 59 13.87 0.68 -4.16
CA ASP A 59 12.99 0.28 -5.24
C ASP A 59 11.65 1.01 -5.13
N ASN A 60 11.14 1.46 -6.28
CA ASN A 60 9.91 2.23 -6.36
C ASN A 60 8.78 1.33 -6.90
N PRO A 61 7.65 1.20 -6.19
CA PRO A 61 6.52 0.42 -6.70
C PRO A 61 5.99 1.09 -7.96
N ARG A 62 6.05 0.37 -9.09
CA ARG A 62 5.60 0.89 -10.39
C ARG A 62 4.13 0.59 -10.67
N THR A 63 3.64 -0.57 -10.24
CA THR A 63 2.28 -1.02 -10.53
C THR A 63 1.73 -1.89 -9.41
N ALA A 64 0.41 -1.96 -9.35
CA ALA A 64 -0.38 -2.79 -8.47
C ALA A 64 -1.37 -3.56 -9.33
N LEU A 65 -1.51 -4.87 -9.10
CA LEU A 65 -2.52 -5.67 -9.76
C LEU A 65 -3.19 -6.57 -8.73
N VAL A 66 -4.51 -6.67 -8.84
CA VAL A 66 -5.33 -7.49 -7.95
C VAL A 66 -5.51 -8.83 -8.65
N GLN A 67 -5.05 -9.91 -8.03
CA GLN A 67 -5.25 -11.25 -8.56
C GLN A 67 -6.57 -11.81 -8.03
N PRO A 68 -7.36 -12.51 -8.86
CA PRO A 68 -8.43 -13.37 -8.37
C PRO A 68 -7.83 -14.55 -7.59
N ASP A 69 -8.61 -15.10 -6.67
CA ASP A 69 -8.26 -16.32 -5.93
C ASP A 69 -8.09 -17.54 -6.87
#